data_AF-A0AAV4UZX0-F1
#
_entry.id   AF-A0AAV4UZX0-F1
#
_cell.length_a   1.000
_cell.length_b   1.000
_cell.length_c   1.000
_cell.angle_alpha   90.00
_cell.angle_beta   90.00
_cell.angle_gamma   90.00
#
_symmetry.space_group_name_H-M   'P 1'
#
loop_
_entity.id
_entity.type
_entity.pdbx_description
1 polymer ?
#
loop_
_entity_poly.entity_id
_entity_poly.type
_entity_poly.pdbx_seq_one_letter_code
_entity_poly.pdbx_strand_id
1 'polypeptide(L)'
;MEGSEVTRSYDDVDRLLQVNEFSDPSSKDIKHLQKELRRLQTELDECRSLVTVAECEKENVVESEERKRKEEVASIQKIMEETIAEAVRNESSRYEKELNQLQRTNEKLEGELQELKNKEKTDLSREGVIAAVTKSLKRVGNLGGPLPFTSSTGESIENLEESMRKAQEDAEMLKSLVVPLEEEIKALKDKLRSTDEQLRVYETAFANLVKGLGSDSLSEMIKGKGPAEVVEHLDEKLTSLSQGLQAEKASRSDLEMYVAVLNTQKAVMQEDMDKIKLELQEICQLLEKEKKEHVQLKRTWQMANDQFLEAQRLQIMDMRRMQSVLTSEQQRQIAEAKKRDERKMELERQMKNIEKKENEEKKTNEDKVLNHKLSNTIRLGQDLDLNINSSTRARSIPDNLNLAENIFSEKRSLSSSALNGMSKDSLKNNSLIPVNSPPVTEIQMTPTSPKKSLVLPKINLTPEIEARRSLIDNARAELESCSLIGKRLVSESAWQQLEEELKHARERLGQSCEMCCNYELQLQHVQQMESEQRNKAATIEQKLADYKKDLHREQEYRQK
;
A
#
# COMPACT_ATOMS: atom_id res chain seq x y z
N MET A 1 -41.68 63.58 -93.28
CA MET A 1 -41.32 62.15 -93.18
C MET A 1 -40.74 61.94 -91.79
N GLU A 2 -41.62 61.97 -90.79
CA GLU A 2 -41.28 61.80 -89.38
C GLU A 2 -42.10 60.62 -88.90
N GLY A 3 -41.42 59.53 -88.54
CA GLY A 3 -42.09 58.30 -88.17
C GLY A 3 -41.10 57.16 -88.08
N SER A 4 -40.22 57.17 -87.09
CA SER A 4 -39.42 55.99 -86.66
C SER A 4 -38.67 56.23 -85.33
N GLU A 5 -39.30 56.79 -84.28
CA GLU A 5 -38.65 56.84 -82.95
C GLU A 5 -39.53 56.44 -81.75
N VAL A 6 -40.83 56.21 -81.93
CA VAL A 6 -41.73 55.97 -80.77
C VAL A 6 -41.89 54.48 -80.39
N THR A 7 -41.49 53.54 -81.25
CA THR A 7 -41.67 52.09 -80.97
C THR A 7 -40.50 51.42 -80.26
N ARG A 8 -39.34 52.08 -80.08
CA ARG A 8 -38.20 51.50 -79.33
C ARG A 8 -38.22 51.77 -77.82
N SER A 9 -39.05 52.71 -77.36
CA SER A 9 -39.10 53.12 -75.94
C SER A 9 -39.97 52.19 -75.08
N TYR A 10 -41.03 51.60 -75.65
CA TYR A 10 -41.95 50.74 -74.89
C TYR A 10 -41.40 49.34 -74.62
N ASP A 11 -40.64 48.75 -75.55
CA ASP A 11 -40.00 47.44 -75.35
C ASP A 11 -38.85 47.48 -74.31
N ASP A 12 -38.19 48.63 -74.14
CA ASP A 12 -37.14 48.81 -73.13
C ASP A 12 -37.74 49.04 -71.72
N VAL A 13 -38.91 49.67 -71.62
CA VAL A 13 -39.61 49.87 -70.34
C VAL A 13 -40.21 48.56 -69.81
N ASP A 14 -40.79 47.72 -70.68
CA ASP A 14 -41.28 46.39 -70.28
C ASP A 14 -40.13 45.43 -69.95
N ARG A 15 -39.00 45.50 -70.67
CA ARG A 15 -37.78 44.78 -70.26
C ARG A 15 -37.21 45.26 -68.94
N LEU A 16 -37.22 46.57 -68.67
CA LEU A 16 -36.76 47.12 -67.39
C LEU A 16 -37.70 46.76 -66.23
N LEU A 17 -39.02 46.78 -66.43
CA LEU A 17 -40.01 46.38 -65.42
C LEU A 17 -39.94 44.87 -65.14
N GLN A 18 -39.75 44.04 -66.16
CA GLN A 18 -39.58 42.60 -66.00
C GLN A 18 -38.24 42.26 -65.32
N VAL A 19 -37.15 42.97 -65.64
CA VAL A 19 -35.88 42.83 -64.90
C VAL A 19 -36.01 43.31 -63.45
N ASN A 20 -36.83 44.32 -63.16
CA ASN A 20 -37.07 44.82 -61.81
C ASN A 20 -37.93 43.84 -60.96
N GLU A 21 -38.97 43.24 -61.55
CA GLU A 21 -39.81 42.21 -60.89
C GLU A 21 -39.06 40.89 -60.64
N PHE A 22 -38.08 40.52 -61.47
CA PHE A 22 -37.20 39.37 -61.20
C PHE A 22 -36.04 39.71 -60.23
N SER A 23 -35.63 40.98 -60.15
CA SER A 23 -34.59 41.47 -59.23
C SER A 23 -35.07 41.57 -57.77
N ASP A 24 -36.33 41.92 -57.54
CA ASP A 24 -36.92 42.07 -56.21
C ASP A 24 -37.03 40.79 -55.35
N PRO A 25 -37.49 39.63 -55.85
CA PRO A 25 -37.48 38.37 -55.10
C PRO A 25 -36.03 37.91 -54.82
N SER A 26 -35.14 38.03 -55.81
CA SER A 26 -33.70 37.77 -55.64
C SER A 26 -33.06 38.68 -54.58
N SER A 27 -33.44 39.95 -54.53
CA SER A 27 -32.98 40.93 -53.51
C SER A 27 -33.49 40.60 -52.10
N LYS A 28 -34.73 40.14 -51.97
CA LYS A 28 -35.29 39.67 -50.69
C LYS A 28 -34.59 38.40 -50.20
N ASP A 29 -34.32 37.45 -51.10
CA ASP A 29 -33.62 36.21 -50.79
C ASP A 29 -32.16 36.47 -50.40
N ILE A 30 -31.47 37.38 -51.08
CA ILE A 30 -30.11 37.82 -50.71
C ILE A 30 -30.12 38.46 -49.31
N LYS A 31 -31.08 39.32 -48.99
CA LYS A 31 -31.20 39.92 -47.64
C LYS A 31 -31.50 38.87 -46.58
N HIS A 32 -32.33 37.87 -46.88
CA HIS A 32 -32.63 36.76 -45.99
C HIS A 32 -31.38 35.90 -45.74
N LEU A 33 -30.67 35.50 -46.79
CA LEU A 33 -29.41 34.76 -46.70
C LEU A 33 -28.32 35.54 -45.96
N GLN A 34 -28.23 36.87 -46.14
CA GLN A 34 -27.33 37.73 -45.36
C GLN A 34 -27.70 37.81 -43.87
N LYS A 35 -29.00 37.72 -43.54
CA LYS A 35 -29.45 37.66 -42.15
C LYS A 35 -29.14 36.30 -41.53
N GLU A 36 -29.38 35.22 -42.27
CA GLU A 36 -29.02 33.86 -41.86
C GLU A 36 -27.51 33.68 -41.70
N LEU A 37 -26.70 34.20 -42.63
CA LEU A 37 -25.24 34.19 -42.48
C LEU A 37 -24.78 34.93 -41.22
N ARG A 38 -25.37 36.09 -40.92
CA ARG A 38 -25.07 36.81 -39.68
C ARG A 38 -25.49 36.02 -38.44
N ARG A 39 -26.65 35.36 -38.47
CA ARG A 39 -27.14 34.51 -37.38
C ARG A 39 -26.23 33.30 -37.15
N LEU A 40 -25.88 32.58 -38.22
CA LEU A 40 -24.98 31.44 -38.14
C LEU A 40 -23.58 31.86 -37.69
N GLN A 41 -23.13 33.06 -38.06
CA GLN A 41 -21.85 33.59 -37.61
C GLN A 41 -21.85 33.93 -36.12
N THR A 42 -22.93 34.54 -35.60
CA THR A 42 -23.08 34.75 -34.15
C THR A 42 -23.15 33.43 -33.38
N GLU A 43 -23.90 32.43 -33.89
CA GLU A 43 -23.98 31.10 -33.27
C GLU A 43 -22.62 30.38 -33.27
N LEU A 44 -21.83 30.53 -34.35
CA LEU A 44 -20.47 29.98 -34.42
C LEU A 44 -19.54 30.65 -33.40
N ASP A 45 -19.60 31.97 -33.27
CA ASP A 45 -18.77 32.71 -32.32
C ASP A 45 -19.19 32.43 -30.86
N GLU A 46 -20.49 32.26 -30.58
CA GLU A 46 -21.01 31.78 -29.30
C GLU A 46 -20.53 30.35 -28.99
N CYS A 47 -20.60 29.43 -29.95
CA CYS A 47 -20.10 28.07 -29.78
C CYS A 47 -18.59 28.06 -29.50
N ARG A 48 -17.80 28.88 -30.20
CA ARG A 48 -16.35 29.00 -29.96
C ARG A 48 -16.05 29.54 -28.57
N SER A 49 -16.81 30.53 -28.11
CA SER A 49 -16.70 31.07 -26.75
C SER A 49 -16.99 29.99 -25.70
N LEU A 50 -18.09 29.23 -25.87
CA LEU A 50 -18.45 28.12 -24.98
C LEU A 50 -17.38 27.01 -24.95
N VAL A 51 -16.80 26.65 -26.10
CA VAL A 51 -15.70 25.68 -26.16
C VAL A 51 -14.49 26.19 -25.37
N THR A 52 -14.13 27.47 -25.52
CA THR A 52 -13.00 28.07 -24.79
C THR A 52 -13.24 28.04 -23.28
N VAL A 53 -14.46 28.38 -22.83
CA VAL A 53 -14.83 28.30 -21.41
C VAL A 53 -14.76 26.87 -20.90
N ALA A 54 -15.30 25.91 -21.64
CA ALA A 54 -15.25 24.49 -21.28
C ALA A 54 -13.80 23.95 -21.23
N GLU A 55 -12.91 24.42 -22.11
CA GLU A 55 -11.49 24.08 -22.09
C GLU A 55 -10.80 24.65 -20.83
N CYS A 56 -11.04 25.91 -20.49
CA CYS A 56 -10.54 26.54 -19.26
C CYS A 56 -11.05 25.84 -18.00
N GLU A 57 -12.34 25.50 -17.94
CA GLU A 57 -12.94 24.78 -16.82
C GLU A 57 -12.33 23.39 -16.67
N LYS A 58 -12.16 22.66 -17.78
CA LYS A 58 -11.50 21.36 -17.78
C LYS A 58 -10.05 21.47 -17.29
N GLU A 59 -9.29 22.45 -17.77
CA GLU A 59 -7.90 22.67 -17.35
C GLU A 59 -7.81 22.97 -15.85
N ASN A 60 -8.68 23.86 -15.33
CA ASN A 60 -8.76 24.16 -13.90
C ASN A 60 -9.09 22.93 -13.05
N VAL A 61 -10.03 22.08 -13.49
CA VAL A 61 -10.38 20.84 -12.79
C VAL A 61 -9.19 19.89 -12.80
N VAL A 62 -8.54 19.68 -13.95
CA VAL A 62 -7.35 18.82 -14.06
C VAL A 62 -6.24 19.31 -13.14
N GLU A 63 -5.93 20.61 -13.15
CA GLU A 63 -4.89 21.19 -12.31
C GLU A 63 -5.23 21.04 -10.81
N SER A 64 -6.52 21.21 -10.45
CA SER A 64 -6.98 21.01 -9.08
C SER A 64 -6.81 19.58 -8.59
N GLU A 65 -7.12 18.61 -9.46
CA GLU A 65 -7.00 17.19 -9.16
C GLU A 65 -5.53 16.74 -9.14
N GLU A 66 -4.67 17.29 -10.00
CA GLU A 66 -3.23 17.05 -9.94
C GLU A 66 -2.62 17.60 -8.65
N ARG A 67 -3.04 18.78 -8.20
CA ARG A 67 -2.58 19.36 -6.94
C ARG A 67 -2.98 18.49 -5.75
N LYS A 68 -4.25 18.06 -5.68
CA LYS A 68 -4.72 17.14 -4.64
C LYS A 68 -3.92 15.84 -4.63
N ARG A 69 -3.70 15.21 -5.80
CA ARG A 69 -2.88 13.99 -5.89
C ARG A 69 -1.45 14.21 -5.40
N LYS A 70 -0.84 15.35 -5.72
CA LYS A 70 0.51 15.70 -5.22
C LYS A 70 0.51 15.88 -3.70
N GLU A 71 -0.50 16.55 -3.14
CA GLU A 71 -0.66 16.73 -1.70
C GLU A 71 -0.91 15.40 -0.96
N GLU A 72 -1.76 14.52 -1.50
CA GLU A 72 -2.02 13.18 -0.97
C GLU A 72 -0.76 12.31 -0.97
N VAL A 73 0.00 12.30 -2.07
CA VAL A 73 1.27 11.57 -2.16
C VAL A 73 2.27 12.10 -1.14
N ALA A 74 2.41 13.42 -1.01
CA ALA A 74 3.31 14.02 -0.02
C ALA A 74 2.88 13.68 1.42
N SER A 75 1.57 13.68 1.69
CA SER A 75 1.02 13.29 3.00
C SER A 75 1.32 11.83 3.33
N ILE A 76 1.08 10.91 2.39
CA ILE A 76 1.36 9.48 2.57
C ILE A 76 2.86 9.23 2.77
N GLN A 77 3.71 9.88 1.97
CA GLN A 77 5.16 9.78 2.12
C GLN A 77 5.62 10.24 3.50
N LYS A 78 5.09 11.37 3.99
CA LYS A 78 5.39 11.87 5.33
C LYS A 78 4.95 10.91 6.44
N ILE A 79 3.72 10.37 6.37
CA ILE A 79 3.24 9.38 7.35
C ILE A 79 4.14 8.13 7.34
N MET A 80 4.54 7.67 6.16
CA MET A 80 5.44 6.52 6.02
C MET A 80 6.81 6.80 6.63
N GLU A 81 7.39 7.98 6.36
CA GLU A 81 8.66 8.41 6.96
C GLU A 81 8.57 8.51 8.48
N GLU A 82 7.49 9.09 9.02
CA GLU A 82 7.25 9.18 10.46
C GLU A 82 7.11 7.80 11.10
N THR A 83 6.39 6.88 10.44
CA THR A 83 6.20 5.50 10.89
C THR A 83 7.53 4.73 10.90
N ILE A 84 8.35 4.87 9.85
CA ILE A 84 9.68 4.25 9.78
C ILE A 84 10.58 4.85 10.88
N ALA A 85 10.58 6.18 11.03
CA ALA A 85 11.37 6.84 12.06
C ALA A 85 10.97 6.40 13.48
N GLU A 86 9.67 6.21 13.73
CA GLU A 86 9.17 5.71 15.00
C GLU A 86 9.55 4.24 15.24
N ALA A 87 9.44 3.38 14.23
CA ALA A 87 9.90 1.99 14.33
C ALA A 87 11.39 1.92 14.66
N VAL A 88 12.23 2.71 13.98
CA VAL A 88 13.67 2.80 14.23
C VAL A 88 13.96 3.32 15.65
N ARG A 89 13.24 4.34 16.13
CA ARG A 89 13.39 4.85 17.51
C ARG A 89 13.03 3.78 18.55
N ASN A 90 11.95 3.03 18.32
CA ASN A 90 11.49 1.99 19.23
C ASN A 90 12.48 0.82 19.29
N GLU A 91 12.99 0.37 18.14
CA GLU A 91 14.03 -0.66 18.09
C GLU A 91 15.32 -0.18 18.76
N SER A 92 15.75 1.05 18.48
CA SER A 92 16.93 1.63 19.12
C SER A 92 16.80 1.68 20.65
N SER A 93 15.64 2.13 21.17
CA SER A 93 15.38 2.14 22.61
C SER A 93 15.35 0.74 23.22
N ARG A 94 14.84 -0.26 22.48
CA ARG A 94 14.83 -1.66 22.93
C ARG A 94 16.26 -2.20 23.03
N TYR A 95 17.10 -1.99 22.02
CA TYR A 95 18.50 -2.41 22.05
C TYR A 95 19.31 -1.68 23.12
N GLU A 96 19.04 -0.39 23.34
CA GLU A 96 19.68 0.37 24.41
C GLU A 96 19.34 -0.19 25.80
N LYS A 97 18.08 -0.60 26.03
CA LYS A 97 17.68 -1.27 27.28
C LYS A 97 18.37 -2.63 27.45
N GLU A 98 18.47 -3.41 26.39
CA GLU A 98 19.15 -4.71 26.40
C GLU A 98 20.65 -4.56 26.67
N LEU A 99 21.31 -3.60 26.00
CA LEU A 99 22.71 -3.24 26.26
C LEU A 99 22.93 -2.84 27.73
N ASN A 100 22.07 -1.97 28.28
CA ASN A 100 22.15 -1.57 29.68
C ASN A 100 21.95 -2.76 30.64
N GLN A 101 21.05 -3.69 30.31
CA GLN A 101 20.83 -4.88 31.12
C GLN A 101 22.02 -5.83 31.09
N LEU A 102 22.58 -6.08 29.90
CA LEU A 102 23.80 -6.86 29.73
C LEU A 102 24.97 -6.23 30.46
N GLN A 103 25.14 -4.92 30.37
CA GLN A 103 26.17 -4.19 31.09
C GLN A 103 26.05 -4.37 32.61
N ARG A 104 24.84 -4.20 33.17
CA ARG A 104 24.60 -4.44 34.61
C ARG A 104 24.90 -5.88 35.03
N THR A 105 24.55 -6.86 34.20
CA THR A 105 24.86 -8.26 34.50
C THR A 105 26.36 -8.52 34.44
N ASN A 106 27.07 -7.89 33.52
CA ASN A 106 28.52 -8.03 33.38
C ASN A 106 29.23 -7.39 34.58
N GLU A 107 28.84 -6.17 34.98
CA GLU A 107 29.33 -5.51 36.20
C GLU A 107 29.10 -6.36 37.45
N LYS A 108 27.94 -7.02 37.55
CA LYS A 108 27.63 -7.94 38.65
C LYS A 108 28.54 -9.18 38.64
N LEU A 109 28.72 -9.82 37.49
CA LEU A 109 29.59 -10.98 37.34
C LEU A 109 31.07 -10.63 37.57
N GLU A 110 31.52 -9.46 37.12
CA GLU A 110 32.86 -8.92 37.41
C GLU A 110 33.03 -8.70 38.93
N GLY A 111 32.01 -8.17 39.60
CA GLY A 111 31.99 -8.06 41.06
C GLY A 111 32.08 -9.41 41.77
N GLU A 112 31.28 -10.40 41.35
CA GLU A 112 31.32 -11.77 41.88
C GLU A 112 32.67 -12.45 41.63
N LEU A 113 33.26 -12.27 40.44
CA LEU A 113 34.61 -12.75 40.13
C LEU A 113 35.67 -12.09 41.01
N GLN A 114 35.55 -10.80 41.28
CA GLN A 114 36.47 -10.07 42.15
C GLN A 114 36.32 -10.50 43.61
N GLU A 115 35.09 -10.75 44.08
CA GLU A 115 34.83 -11.36 45.39
C GLU A 115 35.42 -12.77 45.50
N LEU A 116 35.22 -13.63 44.49
CA LEU A 116 35.78 -14.98 44.47
C LEU A 116 37.31 -14.94 44.47
N LYS A 117 37.92 -14.04 43.68
CA LYS A 117 39.37 -13.83 43.67
C LYS A 117 39.90 -13.32 45.02
N ASN A 118 39.13 -12.45 45.70
CA ASN A 118 39.46 -11.99 47.04
C ASN A 118 39.32 -13.12 48.07
N LYS A 119 38.27 -13.94 47.97
CA LYS A 119 38.05 -15.13 48.80
C LYS A 119 39.18 -16.14 48.60
N GLU A 120 39.57 -16.42 47.36
CA GLU A 120 40.71 -17.27 47.02
C GLU A 120 42.02 -16.71 47.60
N LYS A 121 42.25 -15.40 47.54
CA LYS A 121 43.42 -14.76 48.16
C LYS A 121 43.40 -14.86 49.70
N THR A 122 42.23 -14.73 50.33
CA THR A 122 42.09 -14.92 51.79
C THR A 122 42.21 -16.39 52.19
N ASP A 123 41.68 -17.30 51.37
CA ASP A 123 41.79 -18.73 51.58
C ASP A 123 43.21 -19.20 51.35
N LEU A 124 43.97 -18.67 50.37
CA LEU A 124 45.41 -18.89 50.23
C LEU A 124 46.21 -18.37 51.43
N SER A 125 45.81 -17.25 52.03
CA SER A 125 46.41 -16.75 53.28
C SER A 125 46.10 -17.68 54.47
N ARG A 126 44.87 -18.20 54.53
CA ARG A 126 44.42 -19.17 55.54
C ARG A 126 44.99 -20.57 55.28
N GLU A 127 45.26 -20.93 54.04
CA GLU A 127 45.85 -22.18 53.58
C GLU A 127 47.38 -22.13 53.71
N GLY A 128 48.01 -20.95 53.72
CA GLY A 128 49.36 -20.77 54.26
C GLY A 128 49.45 -21.12 55.74
N VAL A 129 48.36 -20.94 56.50
CA VAL A 129 48.23 -21.36 57.92
C VAL A 129 47.84 -22.84 58.04
N ILE A 130 47.02 -23.39 57.13
CA ILE A 130 46.58 -24.81 57.14
C ILE A 130 47.59 -25.76 56.49
N ALA A 131 48.37 -25.35 55.49
CA ALA A 131 49.44 -26.14 54.86
C ALA A 131 50.62 -26.40 55.82
N ALA A 132 50.77 -25.59 56.86
CA ALA A 132 51.65 -25.90 58.00
C ALA A 132 51.11 -27.07 58.84
N VAL A 133 49.79 -27.29 58.85
CA VAL A 133 49.10 -28.35 59.63
C VAL A 133 48.85 -29.62 58.79
N THR A 134 48.72 -29.52 57.45
CA THR A 134 48.39 -30.66 56.57
C THR A 134 49.58 -31.47 56.06
N LYS A 135 50.84 -31.05 56.31
CA LYS A 135 52.02 -31.90 56.02
C LYS A 135 52.11 -33.17 56.89
N SER A 136 51.20 -33.37 57.82
CA SER A 136 51.17 -34.56 58.68
C SER A 136 50.23 -35.69 58.21
N LEU A 137 49.37 -35.49 57.20
CA LEU A 137 48.42 -36.52 56.75
C LEU A 137 48.31 -36.58 55.22
N LYS A 138 49.15 -37.39 54.56
CA LYS A 138 48.85 -37.98 53.24
C LYS A 138 49.77 -39.16 52.95
N ARG A 139 49.31 -40.36 53.32
CA ARG A 139 49.74 -41.66 52.78
C ARG A 139 48.48 -42.49 52.58
N VAL A 140 48.43 -43.24 51.47
CA VAL A 140 47.36 -44.17 50.99
C VAL A 140 46.24 -43.46 50.22
N GLY A 141 45.81 -43.84 49.01
CA GLY A 141 46.14 -44.91 48.05
C GLY A 141 45.31 -44.62 46.76
N ASN A 142 45.94 -44.48 45.59
CA ASN A 142 46.03 -45.40 44.44
C ASN A 142 44.83 -46.34 44.12
N LEU A 143 44.51 -46.41 42.80
CA LEU A 143 43.77 -47.39 41.96
C LEU A 143 42.61 -46.70 41.23
N GLY A 144 42.64 -46.46 39.90
CA GLY A 144 42.65 -47.43 38.78
C GLY A 144 41.20 -47.49 38.22
N GLY A 145 40.82 -47.12 37.00
CA GLY A 145 41.30 -47.48 35.65
C GLY A 145 40.06 -47.99 34.85
N PRO A 146 39.79 -47.54 33.60
CA PRO A 146 38.50 -47.76 32.89
C PRO A 146 38.57 -48.85 31.79
N LEU A 147 37.43 -49.13 31.10
CA LEU A 147 37.23 -49.53 29.66
C LEU A 147 36.00 -50.52 29.46
N PRO A 148 35.59 -50.96 28.22
CA PRO A 148 34.54 -50.34 27.37
C PRO A 148 33.65 -51.38 26.55
N PHE A 149 32.91 -50.92 25.50
CA PHE A 149 32.44 -51.68 24.28
C PHE A 149 31.31 -52.76 24.46
N THR A 150 30.36 -53.11 23.56
CA THR A 150 29.95 -52.78 22.17
C THR A 150 28.57 -53.41 21.79
N SER A 151 27.99 -52.95 20.67
CA SER A 151 26.77 -53.35 19.93
C SER A 151 26.67 -54.79 19.38
N SER A 152 25.43 -55.32 19.26
CA SER A 152 24.93 -56.21 18.17
C SER A 152 23.52 -56.78 18.50
N THR A 153 22.45 -56.48 17.71
CA THR A 153 21.40 -57.43 17.20
C THR A 153 20.14 -56.75 16.61
N GLY A 154 20.04 -56.64 15.29
CA GLY A 154 18.99 -55.90 14.55
C GLY A 154 17.53 -56.34 14.68
N GLU A 155 17.21 -57.62 14.94
CA GLU A 155 15.80 -58.08 15.00
C GLU A 155 15.25 -58.21 16.43
N SER A 156 16.13 -58.33 17.43
CA SER A 156 15.77 -58.10 18.84
C SER A 156 15.65 -56.61 19.15
N ILE A 157 16.33 -55.77 18.36
CA ILE A 157 16.25 -54.32 18.45
C ILE A 157 14.83 -53.84 18.14
N GLU A 158 14.11 -54.33 17.13
CA GLU A 158 12.76 -53.79 16.83
C GLU A 158 11.73 -54.06 17.95
N ASN A 159 11.74 -55.25 18.56
CA ASN A 159 10.84 -55.57 19.69
C ASN A 159 11.30 -54.91 21.00
N LEU A 160 12.61 -54.79 21.21
CA LEU A 160 13.16 -54.00 22.32
C LEU A 160 12.89 -52.51 22.12
N GLU A 161 12.91 -52.00 20.90
CA GLU A 161 12.66 -50.62 20.52
C GLU A 161 11.18 -50.29 20.71
N GLU A 162 10.27 -51.20 20.38
CA GLU A 162 8.84 -51.05 20.71
C GLU A 162 8.59 -51.13 22.23
N SER A 163 9.26 -52.05 22.94
CA SER A 163 9.19 -52.10 24.41
C SER A 163 9.80 -50.87 25.09
N MET A 164 10.88 -50.32 24.53
CA MET A 164 11.53 -49.10 25.01
C MET A 164 10.68 -47.88 24.69
N ARG A 165 10.02 -47.86 23.53
CA ARG A 165 9.05 -46.82 23.15
C ARG A 165 7.86 -46.83 24.08
N LYS A 166 7.28 -48.00 24.36
CA LYS A 166 6.19 -48.12 25.33
C LYS A 166 6.60 -47.74 26.76
N ALA A 167 7.79 -48.14 27.20
CA ALA A 167 8.32 -47.73 28.50
C ALA A 167 8.62 -46.21 28.55
N GLN A 168 8.99 -45.61 27.42
CA GLN A 168 9.20 -44.18 27.28
C GLN A 168 7.86 -43.42 27.31
N GLU A 169 6.83 -43.92 26.60
CA GLU A 169 5.46 -43.41 26.64
C GLU A 169 4.85 -43.51 28.05
N ASP A 170 5.02 -44.65 28.73
CA ASP A 170 4.58 -44.85 30.12
C ASP A 170 5.32 -43.91 31.10
N ALA A 171 6.62 -43.68 30.88
CA ALA A 171 7.40 -42.73 31.68
C ALA A 171 7.00 -41.27 31.39
N GLU A 172 6.68 -40.93 30.15
CA GLU A 172 6.16 -39.62 29.76
C GLU A 172 4.75 -39.38 30.34
N MET A 173 3.89 -40.41 30.34
CA MET A 173 2.59 -40.39 31.00
C MET A 173 2.73 -40.17 32.50
N LEU A 174 3.63 -40.91 33.17
CA LEU A 174 3.90 -40.70 34.59
C LEU A 174 4.43 -39.30 34.87
N LYS A 175 5.34 -38.77 34.04
CA LYS A 175 5.81 -37.37 34.16
C LYS A 175 4.68 -36.36 34.03
N SER A 176 3.71 -36.61 33.13
CA SER A 176 2.55 -35.73 32.97
C SER A 176 1.63 -35.67 34.20
N LEU A 177 1.68 -36.67 35.08
CA LEU A 177 0.92 -36.69 36.34
C LEU A 177 1.77 -36.24 37.54
N VAL A 178 3.02 -36.70 37.60
CA VAL A 178 3.92 -36.44 38.73
C VAL A 178 4.38 -34.99 38.75
N VAL A 179 4.70 -34.39 37.60
CA VAL A 179 5.17 -32.99 37.55
C VAL A 179 4.11 -32.02 38.09
N PRO A 180 2.82 -32.07 37.66
CA PRO A 180 1.78 -31.24 38.26
C PRO A 180 1.60 -31.46 39.77
N LEU A 181 1.70 -32.71 40.25
CA LEU A 181 1.61 -33.02 41.68
C LEU A 181 2.81 -32.49 42.47
N GLU A 182 4.02 -32.57 41.91
CA GLU A 182 5.23 -31.99 42.51
C GLU A 182 5.14 -30.46 42.58
N GLU A 183 4.61 -29.82 41.53
CA GLU A 183 4.33 -28.39 41.50
C GLU A 183 3.27 -27.99 42.54
N GLU A 184 2.18 -28.76 42.67
CA GLU A 184 1.14 -28.53 43.67
C GLU A 184 1.67 -28.71 45.10
N ILE A 185 2.45 -29.77 45.35
CA ILE A 185 3.11 -29.98 46.66
C ILE A 185 4.07 -28.83 46.98
N LYS A 186 4.80 -28.33 45.96
CA LYS A 186 5.70 -27.18 46.13
C LYS A 186 4.91 -25.93 46.48
N ALA A 187 3.83 -25.65 45.75
CA ALA A 187 2.95 -24.52 46.01
C ALA A 187 2.31 -24.59 47.41
N LEU A 188 1.89 -25.77 47.85
CA LEU A 188 1.34 -25.98 49.19
C LEU A 188 2.39 -25.77 50.29
N LYS A 189 3.63 -26.24 50.09
CA LYS A 189 4.75 -26.00 51.02
C LYS A 189 5.12 -24.52 51.09
N ASP A 190 5.12 -23.81 49.96
CA ASP A 190 5.38 -22.37 49.92
C ASP A 190 4.28 -21.58 50.64
N LYS A 191 3.01 -21.98 50.45
CA LYS A 191 1.88 -21.37 51.15
C LYS A 191 1.95 -21.60 52.65
N LEU A 192 2.31 -22.81 53.09
CA LEU A 192 2.48 -23.13 54.51
C LEU A 192 3.61 -22.31 55.15
N ARG A 193 4.76 -22.18 54.46
CA ARG A 193 5.86 -21.32 54.91
C ARG A 193 5.43 -19.86 55.00
N SER A 194 4.68 -19.37 54.03
CA SER A 194 4.15 -18.00 54.05
C SER A 194 3.20 -17.77 55.22
N THR A 195 2.35 -18.75 55.57
CA THR A 195 1.43 -18.62 56.71
C THR A 195 2.16 -18.69 58.05
N ASP A 196 3.20 -19.53 58.17
CA ASP A 196 4.04 -19.60 59.38
C ASP A 196 4.81 -18.30 59.60
N GLU A 197 5.35 -17.70 58.54
CA GLU A 197 6.04 -16.40 58.64
C GLU A 197 5.07 -15.29 59.07
N GLN A 198 3.85 -15.27 58.51
CA GLN A 198 2.82 -14.32 58.95
C GLN A 198 2.48 -14.50 60.43
N LEU A 199 2.30 -15.74 60.89
CA LEU A 199 2.07 -16.06 62.31
C LEU A 199 3.21 -15.54 63.19
N ARG A 200 4.45 -15.76 62.79
CA ARG A 200 5.63 -15.30 63.53
C ARG A 200 5.70 -13.78 63.64
N VAL A 201 5.34 -13.07 62.57
CA VAL A 201 5.24 -11.61 62.57
C VAL A 201 4.15 -11.13 63.53
N TYR A 202 2.98 -11.77 63.54
CA TYR A 202 1.90 -11.44 64.48
C TYR A 202 2.30 -11.72 65.94
N GLU A 203 2.94 -12.85 66.22
CA GLU A 203 3.45 -13.17 67.56
C GLU A 203 4.49 -12.16 68.04
N THR A 204 5.41 -11.75 67.17
CA THR A 204 6.43 -10.75 67.48
C THR A 204 5.82 -9.37 67.71
N ALA A 205 4.86 -8.96 66.87
CA ALA A 205 4.13 -7.71 67.03
C ALA A 205 3.33 -7.69 68.34
N PHE A 206 2.69 -8.81 68.69
CA PHE A 206 1.95 -8.95 69.95
C PHE A 206 2.86 -8.90 71.18
N ALA A 207 4.01 -9.59 71.14
CA ALA A 207 5.01 -9.55 72.21
C ALA A 207 5.57 -8.13 72.43
N ASN A 208 5.77 -7.36 71.35
CA ASN A 208 6.21 -5.98 71.43
C ASN A 208 5.14 -5.05 72.01
N LEU A 209 3.86 -5.26 71.67
CA LEU A 209 2.75 -4.50 72.24
C LEU A 209 2.58 -4.75 73.74
N VAL A 210 2.70 -6.01 74.18
CA VAL A 210 2.63 -6.39 75.60
C VAL A 210 3.79 -5.80 76.40
N LYS A 211 5.01 -5.75 75.83
CA LYS A 211 6.14 -5.03 76.44
C LYS A 211 5.93 -3.52 76.49
N GLY A 212 5.26 -2.94 75.50
CA GLY A 212 4.95 -1.50 75.45
C GLY A 212 3.91 -1.04 76.47
N LEU A 213 3.03 -1.94 76.95
CA LEU A 213 1.96 -1.64 77.90
C LEU A 213 2.38 -1.60 79.37
N GLY A 214 3.68 -1.70 79.68
CA GLY A 214 4.26 -0.98 80.82
C GLY A 214 3.80 -1.38 82.23
N SER A 215 3.50 -2.66 82.48
CA SER A 215 3.26 -3.16 83.85
C SER A 215 4.41 -2.82 84.82
N ASP A 216 5.65 -2.75 84.32
CA ASP A 216 6.83 -2.44 85.14
C ASP A 216 7.07 -0.93 85.32
N SER A 217 6.61 -0.08 84.38
CA SER A 217 6.87 1.37 84.38
C SER A 217 6.07 2.14 85.43
N LEU A 218 4.86 1.67 85.75
CA LEU A 218 3.99 2.33 86.74
C LEU A 218 4.55 2.16 88.16
N SER A 219 5.08 0.98 88.47
CA SER A 219 5.64 0.67 89.79
C SER A 219 6.95 1.42 90.08
N GLU A 220 7.67 1.82 89.03
CA GLU A 220 8.91 2.60 89.10
C GLU A 220 8.64 4.11 89.22
N MET A 221 7.58 4.63 88.60
CA MET A 221 7.15 6.03 88.71
C MET A 221 6.62 6.42 90.11
N ILE A 222 6.01 5.48 90.83
CA ILE A 222 5.39 5.72 92.14
C ILE A 222 6.45 5.66 93.27
N LYS A 223 7.67 5.17 92.96
CA LYS A 223 8.71 4.95 93.97
C LYS A 223 9.44 6.25 94.30
N GLY A 224 9.08 6.86 95.43
CA GLY A 224 9.80 8.00 96.02
C GLY A 224 9.40 9.40 95.53
N LYS A 225 8.36 9.51 94.69
CA LYS A 225 7.81 10.79 94.21
C LYS A 225 6.51 11.15 94.95
N GLY A 226 6.26 12.45 95.13
CA GLY A 226 5.04 12.94 95.78
C GLY A 226 3.80 12.71 94.89
N PRO A 227 2.58 12.60 95.47
CA PRO A 227 1.35 12.40 94.69
C PRO A 227 1.12 13.48 93.61
N ALA A 228 1.50 14.72 93.89
CA ALA A 228 1.39 15.84 92.96
C ALA A 228 2.32 15.69 91.74
N GLU A 229 3.58 15.30 91.94
CA GLU A 229 4.54 15.06 90.84
C GLU A 229 4.12 13.87 89.97
N VAL A 230 3.54 12.83 90.56
CA VAL A 230 3.02 11.68 89.80
C VAL A 230 1.84 12.09 88.93
N VAL A 231 0.95 12.95 89.43
CA VAL A 231 -0.18 13.49 88.66
C VAL A 231 0.29 14.40 87.53
N GLU A 232 1.24 15.31 87.79
CA GLU A 232 1.81 16.20 86.77
C GLU A 232 2.46 15.40 85.63
N HIS A 233 3.26 14.38 85.95
CA HIS A 233 3.90 13.51 84.96
C HIS A 233 2.88 12.64 84.18
N LEU A 234 1.76 12.25 84.81
CA LEU A 234 0.68 11.57 84.10
C LEU A 234 -0.06 12.52 83.16
N ASP A 235 -0.21 13.79 83.53
CA ASP A 235 -0.85 14.82 82.70
C ASP A 235 0.05 15.22 81.50
N GLU A 236 1.37 15.29 81.70
CA GLU A 236 2.36 15.43 80.63
C GLU A 236 2.33 14.23 79.66
N LYS A 237 2.24 13.00 80.19
CA LYS A 237 2.07 11.81 79.36
C LYS A 237 0.75 11.82 78.59
N LEU A 238 -0.35 12.23 79.24
CA LEU A 238 -1.67 12.32 78.62
C LEU A 238 -1.70 13.36 77.49
N THR A 239 -1.10 14.53 77.71
CA THR A 239 -0.97 15.58 76.69
C THR A 239 -0.06 15.15 75.54
N SER A 240 1.07 14.50 75.81
CA SER A 240 1.93 13.91 74.77
C SER A 240 1.20 12.86 73.93
N LEU A 241 0.48 11.94 74.57
CA LEU A 241 -0.31 10.91 73.87
C LEU A 241 -1.44 11.54 73.03
N SER A 242 -2.09 12.58 73.55
CA SER A 242 -3.13 13.33 72.83
C SER A 242 -2.59 14.05 71.59
N GLN A 243 -1.40 14.66 71.68
CA GLN A 243 -0.71 15.26 70.54
C GLN A 243 -0.30 14.21 69.49
N GLY A 244 0.23 13.06 69.92
CA GLY A 244 0.55 11.93 69.04
C GLY A 244 -0.69 11.41 68.30
N LEU A 245 -1.81 11.26 69.01
CA LEU A 245 -3.09 10.86 68.42
C LEU A 245 -3.61 11.88 67.40
N GLN A 246 -3.44 13.18 67.66
CA GLN A 246 -3.82 14.21 66.68
C GLN A 246 -2.94 14.20 65.44
N ALA A 247 -1.63 13.99 65.60
CA ALA A 247 -0.72 13.82 64.48
C ALA A 247 -1.06 12.58 63.64
N GLU A 248 -1.44 11.47 64.28
CA GLU A 248 -1.89 10.25 63.59
C GLU A 248 -3.24 10.46 62.86
N LYS A 249 -4.17 11.20 63.46
CA LYS A 249 -5.43 11.57 62.78
C LYS A 249 -5.18 12.42 61.55
N ALA A 250 -4.27 13.40 61.64
CA ALA A 250 -3.89 14.23 60.50
C ALA A 250 -3.23 13.40 59.39
N SER A 251 -2.27 12.53 59.72
CA SER A 251 -1.60 11.69 58.74
C SER A 251 -2.54 10.68 58.08
N ARG A 252 -3.55 10.19 58.82
CA ARG A 252 -4.61 9.34 58.27
C ARG A 252 -5.47 10.08 57.25
N SER A 253 -5.84 11.33 57.53
CA SER A 253 -6.57 12.18 56.58
C SER A 253 -5.76 12.40 55.29
N ASP A 254 -4.46 12.66 55.41
CA ASP A 254 -3.58 12.81 54.24
C ASP A 254 -3.48 11.51 53.44
N LEU A 255 -3.39 10.36 54.11
CA LEU A 255 -3.37 9.06 53.44
C LEU A 255 -4.69 8.78 52.70
N GLU A 256 -5.83 9.10 53.30
CA GLU A 256 -7.14 8.98 52.66
C GLU A 256 -7.22 9.86 51.40
N MET A 257 -6.66 11.07 51.44
CA MET A 257 -6.54 11.94 50.27
C MET A 257 -5.62 11.34 49.19
N TYR A 258 -4.45 10.81 49.55
CA TYR A 258 -3.57 10.13 48.60
C TYR A 258 -4.25 8.93 47.94
N VAL A 259 -4.98 8.11 48.72
CA VAL A 259 -5.74 6.98 48.19
C VAL A 259 -6.84 7.45 47.24
N ALA A 260 -7.55 8.55 47.57
CA ALA A 260 -8.54 9.13 46.68
C ALA A 260 -7.93 9.61 45.35
N VAL A 261 -6.79 10.30 45.39
CA VAL A 261 -6.07 10.75 44.18
C VAL A 261 -5.62 9.56 43.33
N LEU A 262 -5.04 8.53 43.95
CA LEU A 262 -4.62 7.33 43.25
C LEU A 262 -5.80 6.58 42.61
N ASN A 263 -6.95 6.53 43.28
CA ASN A 263 -8.16 5.94 42.71
C ASN A 263 -8.69 6.75 41.52
N THR A 264 -8.65 8.08 41.59
CA THR A 264 -9.01 8.94 40.45
C THR A 264 -8.03 8.76 39.29
N GLN A 265 -6.72 8.72 39.54
CA GLN A 265 -5.72 8.44 38.51
C GLN A 265 -5.94 7.07 37.87
N LYS A 266 -6.21 6.04 38.69
CA LYS A 266 -6.54 4.70 38.20
C LYS A 266 -7.77 4.71 37.30
N ALA A 267 -8.84 5.43 37.68
CA ALA A 267 -10.05 5.54 36.89
C ALA A 267 -9.79 6.22 35.53
N VAL A 268 -9.06 7.34 35.53
CA VAL A 268 -8.68 8.05 34.30
C VAL A 268 -7.85 7.15 33.38
N MET A 269 -6.82 6.47 33.90
CA MET A 269 -6.02 5.56 33.08
C MET A 269 -6.81 4.37 32.55
N GLN A 270 -7.80 3.88 33.31
CA GLN A 270 -8.70 2.83 32.86
C GLN A 270 -9.60 3.30 31.71
N GLU A 271 -10.17 4.50 31.83
CA GLU A 271 -10.97 5.13 30.77
C GLU A 271 -10.14 5.37 29.50
N ASP A 272 -8.91 5.90 29.64
CA ASP A 272 -8.00 6.11 28.51
C ASP A 272 -7.63 4.79 27.83
N MET A 273 -7.35 3.74 28.61
CA MET A 273 -7.08 2.41 28.07
C MET A 273 -8.28 1.88 27.28
N ASP A 274 -9.50 2.02 27.83
CA ASP A 274 -10.70 1.52 27.17
C ASP A 274 -11.06 2.35 25.93
N LYS A 275 -10.79 3.66 25.94
CA LYS A 275 -10.89 4.53 24.77
C LYS A 275 -9.91 4.11 23.67
N ILE A 276 -8.64 3.92 23.99
CA ILE A 276 -7.62 3.48 23.03
C ILE A 276 -7.98 2.11 22.43
N LYS A 277 -8.55 1.19 23.23
CA LYS A 277 -9.03 -0.10 22.72
C LYS A 277 -10.16 0.06 21.69
N LEU A 278 -11.10 0.98 21.93
CA LEU A 278 -12.18 1.26 20.99
C LEU A 278 -11.66 1.88 19.69
N GLU A 279 -10.75 2.85 19.79
CA GLU A 279 -10.09 3.48 18.63
C GLU A 279 -9.32 2.44 17.81
N LEU A 280 -8.59 1.54 18.46
CA LEU A 280 -7.89 0.44 17.79
C LEU A 280 -8.87 -0.49 17.05
N GLN A 281 -9.99 -0.85 17.69
CA GLN A 281 -11.02 -1.68 17.06
C GLN A 281 -11.63 -1.00 15.82
N GLU A 282 -11.88 0.31 15.90
CA GLU A 282 -12.40 1.09 14.78
C GLU A 282 -11.41 1.13 13.62
N ILE A 283 -10.12 1.43 13.89
CA ILE A 283 -9.06 1.43 12.87
C ILE A 283 -8.94 0.04 12.21
N CYS A 284 -8.98 -1.04 12.99
CA CYS A 284 -8.97 -2.39 12.43
C CYS A 284 -10.16 -2.67 11.51
N GLN A 285 -11.36 -2.19 11.85
CA GLN A 285 -12.55 -2.33 11.01
C GLN A 285 -12.44 -1.54 9.71
N LEU A 286 -11.92 -0.30 9.79
CA LEU A 286 -11.67 0.54 8.62
C LEU A 286 -10.64 -0.09 7.68
N LEU A 287 -9.54 -0.60 8.23
CA LEU A 287 -8.52 -1.31 7.45
C LEU A 287 -9.09 -2.53 6.73
N GLU A 288 -9.95 -3.32 7.41
CA GLU A 288 -10.56 -4.49 6.80
C GLU A 288 -11.58 -4.12 5.71
N LYS A 289 -12.28 -3.00 5.87
CA LYS A 289 -13.16 -2.44 4.84
C LYS A 289 -12.36 -2.01 3.61
N GLU A 290 -11.28 -1.25 3.81
CA GLU A 290 -10.41 -0.78 2.73
C GLU A 290 -9.78 -1.94 1.96
N LYS A 291 -9.33 -3.00 2.66
CA LYS A 291 -8.84 -4.23 2.02
C LYS A 291 -9.90 -4.86 1.11
N LYS A 292 -11.16 -4.95 1.56
CA LYS A 292 -12.26 -5.51 0.76
C LYS A 292 -12.53 -4.66 -0.47
N GLU A 293 -12.57 -3.34 -0.32
CA GLU A 293 -12.77 -2.39 -1.42
C GLU A 293 -11.63 -2.44 -2.43
N HIS A 294 -10.37 -2.49 -1.97
CA HIS A 294 -9.20 -2.65 -2.84
C HIS A 294 -9.25 -3.97 -3.63
N VAL A 295 -9.62 -5.08 -3.00
CA VAL A 295 -9.78 -6.37 -3.69
C VAL A 295 -10.90 -6.30 -4.73
N GLN A 296 -12.03 -5.65 -4.40
CA GLN A 296 -13.12 -5.46 -5.33
C GLN A 296 -12.70 -4.62 -6.54
N LEU A 297 -12.00 -3.51 -6.31
CA LEU A 297 -11.48 -2.64 -7.37
C LEU A 297 -10.48 -3.38 -8.26
N LYS A 298 -9.60 -4.20 -7.67
CA LYS A 298 -8.67 -5.04 -8.44
C LYS A 298 -9.42 -6.01 -9.35
N ARG A 299 -10.51 -6.63 -8.87
CA ARG A 299 -11.34 -7.52 -9.69
C ARG A 299 -12.04 -6.77 -10.82
N THR A 300 -12.64 -5.61 -10.55
CA THR A 300 -13.33 -4.83 -11.60
C THR A 300 -12.35 -4.32 -12.64
N TRP A 301 -11.16 -3.88 -12.23
CA TRP A 301 -10.10 -3.49 -13.15
C TRP A 301 -9.62 -4.65 -14.00
N GLN A 302 -9.44 -5.84 -13.40
CA GLN A 302 -9.06 -7.03 -14.14
C GLN A 302 -10.13 -7.43 -15.17
N MET A 303 -11.41 -7.43 -14.78
CA MET A 303 -12.52 -7.68 -15.71
C MET A 303 -12.55 -6.65 -16.85
N ALA A 304 -12.33 -5.36 -16.57
CA ALA A 304 -12.29 -4.32 -17.60
C ALA A 304 -11.10 -4.51 -18.56
N ASN A 305 -9.94 -4.93 -18.04
CA ASN A 305 -8.77 -5.23 -18.85
C ASN A 305 -9.02 -6.46 -19.74
N ASP A 306 -9.59 -7.53 -19.19
CA ASP A 306 -9.96 -8.72 -19.94
C ASP A 306 -10.97 -8.39 -21.05
N GLN A 307 -11.98 -7.57 -20.75
CA GLN A 307 -12.94 -7.07 -21.74
C GLN A 307 -12.27 -6.24 -22.84
N PHE A 308 -11.32 -5.36 -22.48
CA PHE A 308 -10.57 -4.57 -23.46
C PHE A 308 -9.73 -5.46 -24.39
N LEU A 309 -9.02 -6.43 -23.82
CA LEU A 309 -8.21 -7.38 -24.59
C LEU A 309 -9.08 -8.24 -25.51
N GLU A 310 -10.25 -8.67 -25.04
CA GLU A 310 -11.18 -9.45 -25.85
C GLU A 310 -11.80 -8.60 -26.98
N ALA A 311 -12.19 -7.35 -26.70
CA ALA A 311 -12.65 -6.42 -27.71
C ALA A 311 -11.57 -6.16 -28.78
N GLN A 312 -10.30 -5.99 -28.37
CA GLN A 312 -9.18 -5.83 -29.29
C GLN A 312 -8.98 -7.09 -30.16
N ARG A 313 -9.07 -8.30 -29.58
CA ARG A 313 -8.98 -9.56 -30.34
C ARG A 313 -10.09 -9.67 -31.38
N LEU A 314 -11.32 -9.34 -30.98
CA LEU A 314 -12.47 -9.37 -31.87
C LEU A 314 -12.30 -8.37 -33.02
N GLN A 315 -11.84 -7.16 -32.73
CA GLN A 315 -11.53 -6.14 -33.75
C GLN A 315 -10.45 -6.61 -34.73
N ILE A 316 -9.39 -7.29 -34.25
CA ILE A 316 -8.35 -7.85 -35.12
C ILE A 316 -8.93 -8.95 -36.01
N MET A 317 -9.80 -9.80 -35.48
CA MET A 317 -10.48 -10.86 -36.24
C MET A 317 -11.38 -10.26 -37.33
N ASP A 318 -12.17 -9.24 -37.00
CA ASP A 318 -13.03 -8.52 -37.96
C ASP A 318 -12.20 -7.82 -39.04
N MET A 319 -11.09 -7.19 -38.67
CA MET A 319 -10.17 -6.59 -39.63
C MET A 319 -9.59 -7.65 -40.59
N ARG A 320 -9.24 -8.84 -40.10
CA ARG A 320 -8.77 -9.95 -40.94
C ARG A 320 -9.87 -10.46 -41.87
N ARG A 321 -11.11 -10.58 -41.37
CA ARG A 321 -12.28 -10.96 -42.18
C ARG A 321 -12.50 -9.94 -43.30
N MET A 322 -12.46 -8.63 -43.01
CA MET A 322 -12.54 -7.60 -44.05
C MET A 322 -11.38 -7.71 -45.06
N GLN A 323 -10.15 -7.98 -44.60
CA GLN A 323 -9.00 -8.18 -45.48
C GLN A 323 -9.16 -9.38 -46.43
N SER A 324 -9.86 -10.45 -46.01
CA SER A 324 -10.07 -11.64 -46.85
C SER A 324 -10.99 -11.41 -48.06
N VAL A 325 -11.82 -10.36 -48.05
CA VAL A 325 -12.71 -10.01 -49.17
C VAL A 325 -12.01 -9.10 -50.20
N LEU A 326 -10.82 -8.58 -49.87
CA LEU A 326 -10.04 -7.72 -50.76
C LEU A 326 -9.33 -8.52 -51.85
N THR A 327 -9.26 -7.94 -53.05
CA THR A 327 -8.49 -8.50 -54.16
C THR A 327 -6.99 -8.52 -53.86
N SER A 328 -6.24 -9.40 -54.51
CA SER A 328 -4.78 -9.53 -54.31
C SER A 328 -4.01 -8.22 -54.56
N GLU A 329 -4.49 -7.38 -55.49
CA GLU A 329 -3.92 -6.07 -55.75
C GLU A 329 -4.21 -5.07 -54.61
N GLN A 330 -5.43 -5.06 -54.07
CA GLN A 330 -5.79 -4.24 -52.90
C GLN A 330 -5.03 -4.67 -51.64
N GLN A 331 -4.82 -5.98 -51.43
CA GLN A 331 -4.00 -6.50 -50.34
C GLN A 331 -2.52 -6.07 -50.47
N ARG A 332 -1.96 -6.06 -51.69
CA ARG A 332 -0.60 -5.57 -51.94
C ARG A 332 -0.47 -4.08 -51.61
N GLN A 333 -1.44 -3.26 -52.04
CA GLN A 333 -1.46 -1.82 -51.74
C GLN A 333 -1.56 -1.53 -50.24
N ILE A 334 -2.37 -2.29 -49.50
CA ILE A 334 -2.45 -2.17 -48.04
C ILE A 334 -1.14 -2.59 -47.36
N ALA A 335 -0.49 -3.65 -47.82
CA ALA A 335 0.81 -4.08 -47.28
C ALA A 335 1.92 -3.04 -47.55
N GLU A 336 1.94 -2.46 -48.75
CA GLU A 336 2.87 -1.36 -49.10
C GLU A 336 2.60 -0.10 -48.27
N ALA A 337 1.32 0.23 -48.01
CA ALA A 337 0.93 1.34 -47.14
C ALA A 337 1.37 1.11 -45.69
N LYS A 338 1.08 -0.07 -45.11
CA LYS A 338 1.54 -0.46 -43.76
C LYS A 338 3.06 -0.34 -43.62
N LYS A 339 3.81 -0.84 -44.60
CA LYS A 339 5.28 -0.74 -44.61
C LYS A 339 5.77 0.71 -44.71
N ARG A 340 5.00 1.58 -45.39
CA ARG A 340 5.30 3.02 -45.46
C ARG A 340 5.08 3.70 -44.11
N ASP A 341 4.02 3.33 -43.41
CA ASP A 341 3.70 3.89 -42.10
C ASP A 341 4.62 3.37 -41.00
N GLU A 342 5.04 2.09 -41.04
CA GLU A 342 6.10 1.55 -40.16
C GLU A 342 7.41 2.34 -40.31
N ARG A 343 7.81 2.65 -41.55
CA ARG A 343 9.01 3.48 -41.80
C ARG A 343 8.86 4.89 -41.26
N LYS A 344 7.67 5.50 -41.38
CA LYS A 344 7.43 6.84 -40.81
C LYS A 344 7.53 6.81 -39.28
N MET A 345 6.93 5.81 -38.64
CA MET A 345 6.97 5.66 -37.18
C MET A 345 8.39 5.42 -36.66
N GLU A 346 9.19 4.62 -37.37
CA GLU A 346 10.60 4.41 -37.03
C GLU A 346 11.43 5.69 -37.20
N LEU A 347 11.21 6.45 -38.26
CA LEU A 347 11.85 7.76 -38.45
C LEU A 347 11.44 8.75 -37.35
N GLU A 348 10.18 8.78 -36.95
CA GLU A 348 9.69 9.63 -35.86
C GLU A 348 10.33 9.25 -34.52
N ARG A 349 10.48 7.94 -34.24
CA ARG A 349 11.20 7.45 -33.07
C ARG A 349 12.67 7.88 -33.08
N GLN A 350 13.32 7.81 -34.23
CA GLN A 350 14.70 8.26 -34.40
C GLN A 350 14.83 9.78 -34.21
N MET A 351 13.91 10.56 -34.78
CA MET A 351 13.86 12.01 -34.58
C MET A 351 13.69 12.37 -33.11
N LYS A 352 12.77 11.72 -32.39
CA LYS A 352 12.55 11.94 -30.95
C LYS A 352 13.78 11.58 -30.11
N ASN A 353 14.54 10.55 -30.51
CA ASN A 353 15.78 10.18 -29.84
C ASN A 353 16.92 11.19 -30.12
N ILE A 354 16.98 11.73 -31.34
CA ILE A 354 17.95 12.78 -31.71
C ILE A 354 17.62 14.07 -30.94
N GLU A 355 16.34 14.49 -30.92
CA GLU A 355 15.87 15.66 -30.20
C GLU A 355 16.16 15.58 -28.69
N LYS A 356 15.99 14.40 -28.09
CA LYS A 356 16.39 14.17 -26.68
C LYS A 356 17.89 14.36 -26.48
N LYS A 357 18.73 13.81 -27.36
CA LYS A 357 20.19 13.98 -27.28
C LYS A 357 20.61 15.43 -27.48
N GLU A 358 20.00 16.14 -28.43
CA GLU A 358 20.27 17.56 -28.65
C GLU A 358 19.85 18.42 -27.45
N ASN A 359 18.73 18.08 -26.78
CA ASN A 359 18.31 18.78 -25.56
C ASN A 359 19.23 18.49 -24.37
N GLU A 360 19.77 17.27 -24.25
CA GLU A 360 20.79 16.93 -23.25
C GLU A 360 22.14 17.63 -23.53
N GLU A 361 22.55 17.70 -24.80
CA GLU A 361 23.76 18.42 -25.22
C GLU A 361 23.63 19.94 -25.04
N LYS A 362 22.46 20.53 -25.29
CA LYS A 362 22.19 21.94 -25.00
C LYS A 362 22.27 22.24 -23.51
N LYS A 363 21.65 21.41 -22.65
CA LYS A 363 21.75 21.56 -21.18
C LYS A 363 23.19 21.49 -20.69
N THR A 364 23.96 20.50 -21.15
CA THR A 364 25.37 20.37 -20.75
C THR A 364 26.27 21.48 -21.29
N ASN A 365 25.95 22.07 -22.45
CA ASN A 365 26.67 23.23 -22.97
C ASN A 365 26.30 24.53 -22.24
N GLU A 366 25.04 24.72 -21.84
CA GLU A 366 24.62 25.85 -21.00
C GLU A 366 25.31 25.83 -19.63
N ASP A 367 25.42 24.65 -18.99
CA ASP A 367 26.13 24.47 -17.72
C ASP A 367 27.63 24.76 -17.84
N LYS A 368 28.25 24.41 -18.98
CA LYS A 368 29.67 24.72 -19.25
C LYS A 368 29.88 26.21 -19.51
N VAL A 369 28.97 26.89 -20.20
CA VAL A 369 29.06 28.33 -20.47
C VAL A 369 28.88 29.15 -19.18
N LEU A 370 27.99 28.72 -18.28
CA LEU A 370 27.85 29.33 -16.95
C LEU A 370 29.13 29.16 -16.10
N ASN A 371 29.72 27.96 -16.08
CA ASN A 371 30.97 27.71 -15.35
C ASN A 371 32.17 28.49 -15.92
N HIS A 372 32.24 28.68 -17.25
CA HIS A 372 33.33 29.44 -17.88
C HIS A 372 33.22 30.95 -17.65
N LYS A 373 31.99 31.49 -17.51
CA LYS A 373 31.76 32.88 -17.08
C LYS A 373 32.13 33.10 -15.61
N LEU A 374 31.84 32.14 -14.72
CA LEU A 374 32.22 32.24 -13.30
C LEU A 374 33.75 32.22 -13.10
N SER A 375 34.46 31.40 -13.89
CA SER A 375 35.91 31.28 -13.81
C SER A 375 36.68 32.50 -14.34
N ASN A 376 36.10 33.27 -15.26
CA ASN A 376 36.71 34.49 -15.79
C ASN A 376 36.53 35.70 -14.85
N THR A 377 35.49 35.73 -14.02
CA THR A 377 35.26 36.82 -13.05
C THR A 377 36.17 36.71 -11.81
N ILE A 378 36.64 35.50 -11.46
CA ILE A 378 37.49 35.28 -10.27
C ILE A 378 38.98 35.59 -10.53
N ARG A 379 39.42 35.76 -11.79
CA ARG A 379 40.82 36.09 -12.13
C ARG A 379 41.16 37.59 -12.23
N LEU A 380 40.19 38.48 -12.01
CA LEU A 380 40.36 39.94 -12.08
C LEU A 380 39.93 40.65 -10.78
N GLY A 381 40.11 39.99 -9.63
CA GLY A 381 39.68 40.49 -8.31
C GLY A 381 40.73 40.34 -7.21
N GLN A 382 42.02 40.33 -7.56
CA GLN A 382 43.12 40.50 -6.61
C GLN A 382 43.95 41.69 -7.07
N ASP A 383 43.50 42.89 -6.71
CA ASP A 383 44.34 44.00 -6.28
C ASP A 383 43.46 45.24 -5.99
N LEU A 384 43.80 45.91 -4.88
CA LEU A 384 43.33 47.22 -4.40
C LEU A 384 42.13 47.23 -3.42
N ASP A 385 42.52 47.19 -2.14
CA ASP A 385 41.86 47.94 -1.06
C ASP A 385 41.73 49.44 -1.42
N LEU A 386 40.57 50.03 -1.12
CA LEU A 386 40.39 51.17 -0.19
C LEU A 386 38.99 51.80 -0.32
N ASN A 387 38.22 51.68 0.78
CA ASN A 387 37.55 52.76 1.51
C ASN A 387 36.79 53.87 0.72
N ILE A 388 35.46 53.92 0.88
CA ILE A 388 34.70 55.12 1.31
C ILE A 388 33.28 54.70 1.73
N ASN A 389 32.93 55.13 2.95
CA ASN A 389 31.59 55.06 3.54
C ASN A 389 30.66 56.15 2.99
N SER A 390 29.39 55.80 2.72
CA SER A 390 28.18 56.55 3.15
C SER A 390 26.95 55.70 2.80
N SER A 391 26.35 54.99 3.76
CA SER A 391 25.29 55.44 4.66
C SER A 391 23.95 55.76 3.98
N THR A 392 23.10 54.74 3.79
CA THR A 392 21.67 54.84 4.13
C THR A 392 21.07 53.47 4.48
N ARG A 393 20.97 53.26 5.79
CA ARG A 393 19.89 52.63 6.57
C ARG A 393 18.70 52.02 5.79
N ALA A 394 18.58 50.69 5.82
CA ALA A 394 17.36 49.96 6.17
C ALA A 394 17.71 48.52 6.59
N ARG A 395 17.33 48.16 7.82
CA ARG A 395 17.43 46.82 8.42
C ARG A 395 16.03 46.23 8.44
N SER A 396 15.87 45.03 7.88
CA SER A 396 14.98 43.98 8.39
C SER A 396 15.60 42.63 8.04
N ILE A 397 15.74 41.77 9.05
CA ILE A 397 16.33 40.42 9.02
C ILE A 397 15.19 39.38 8.79
N PRO A 398 15.44 38.06 8.77
CA PRO A 398 15.64 37.20 7.59
C PRO A 398 14.51 36.17 7.40
N ASP A 399 14.39 35.61 6.20
CA ASP A 399 13.67 34.36 6.00
C ASP A 399 14.59 33.27 5.44
N ASN A 400 14.75 32.25 6.29
CA ASN A 400 14.71 30.82 6.00
C ASN A 400 15.64 30.17 4.96
N LEU A 401 16.36 29.16 5.47
CA LEU A 401 16.44 27.79 4.95
C LEU A 401 16.66 27.64 3.43
N ASN A 402 17.81 27.07 3.05
CA ASN A 402 17.71 25.70 2.56
C ASN A 402 19.01 24.90 2.61
N LEU A 403 18.75 23.66 2.97
CA LEU A 403 19.61 22.54 3.21
C LEU A 403 20.16 22.01 1.89
N ALA A 404 21.40 21.54 1.96
CA ALA A 404 22.08 20.86 0.89
C ALA A 404 21.36 19.55 0.55
N GLU A 405 21.09 19.35 -0.74
CA GLU A 405 20.93 18.02 -1.32
C GLU A 405 21.89 17.93 -2.49
N ASN A 406 22.94 17.15 -2.29
CA ASN A 406 23.84 16.70 -3.32
C ASN A 406 24.26 15.29 -2.91
N ILE A 407 24.07 14.33 -3.82
CA ILE A 407 25.05 13.36 -4.30
C ILE A 407 24.24 12.25 -4.96
N PHE A 408 24.29 12.19 -6.29
CA PHE A 408 24.65 10.97 -7.03
C PHE A 408 24.65 11.29 -8.52
N SER A 409 25.82 11.17 -9.15
CA SER A 409 26.00 10.46 -10.42
C SER A 409 27.43 10.62 -10.93
N GLU A 410 28.21 9.53 -10.90
CA GLU A 410 29.05 9.23 -12.06
C GLU A 410 29.34 7.71 -12.19
N LYS A 411 28.75 7.15 -13.26
CA LYS A 411 29.30 6.22 -14.27
C LYS A 411 30.24 5.07 -13.84
N ARG A 412 29.85 3.82 -14.15
CA ARG A 412 30.37 3.03 -15.30
C ARG A 412 29.85 1.58 -15.36
N SER A 413 29.49 1.20 -16.58
CA SER A 413 29.77 -0.06 -17.32
C SER A 413 29.82 -1.43 -16.64
N LEU A 414 28.88 -2.29 -17.08
CA LEU A 414 28.98 -3.70 -17.46
C LEU A 414 30.19 -4.55 -16.95
N SER A 415 29.89 -5.61 -16.19
CA SER A 415 30.15 -7.01 -16.58
C SER A 415 29.71 -8.02 -15.51
N SER A 416 29.22 -9.16 -16.02
CA SER A 416 28.96 -10.42 -15.31
C SER A 416 30.19 -10.93 -14.56
N SER A 417 30.02 -11.42 -13.33
CA SER A 417 30.24 -12.83 -12.96
C SER A 417 30.55 -13.05 -11.47
N ALA A 418 30.01 -14.17 -10.98
CA ALA A 418 30.63 -15.11 -10.05
C ALA A 418 30.47 -14.94 -8.52
N LEU A 419 30.05 -16.07 -7.94
CA LEU A 419 30.32 -16.60 -6.60
C LEU A 419 29.34 -16.26 -5.47
N ASN A 420 28.35 -17.14 -5.36
CA ASN A 420 27.94 -17.68 -4.08
C ASN A 420 29.08 -18.48 -3.42
N GLY A 421 29.13 -18.38 -2.09
CA GLY A 421 29.74 -19.33 -1.15
C GLY A 421 29.59 -18.76 0.27
N MET A 422 29.10 -19.44 1.29
CA MET A 422 28.66 -20.82 1.47
C MET A 422 27.73 -20.88 2.70
N SER A 423 26.77 -21.82 2.64
CA SER A 423 26.35 -22.73 3.74
C SER A 423 25.60 -22.16 4.96
N LYS A 424 24.56 -22.80 5.51
CA LYS A 424 24.03 -24.16 5.35
C LYS A 424 22.65 -24.26 6.03
N ASP A 425 21.77 -25.05 5.39
CA ASP A 425 20.83 -26.08 5.90
C ASP A 425 19.87 -25.71 7.07
N SER A 426 18.61 -26.15 7.15
CA SER A 426 17.90 -27.26 6.50
C SER A 426 16.40 -27.11 6.83
N LEU A 427 15.49 -27.54 5.94
CA LEU A 427 14.41 -28.53 6.22
C LEU A 427 13.34 -28.57 5.10
N LYS A 428 13.31 -29.74 4.43
CA LYS A 428 12.16 -30.55 3.97
C LYS A 428 11.26 -30.09 2.80
N ASN A 429 11.53 -30.70 1.65
CA ASN A 429 10.67 -31.63 0.89
C ASN A 429 9.14 -31.58 1.14
N ASN A 430 8.37 -31.29 0.08
CA ASN A 430 7.69 -32.37 -0.65
C ASN A 430 7.27 -31.94 -2.06
N SER A 431 7.53 -32.87 -2.98
CA SER A 431 7.29 -32.83 -4.42
C SER A 431 5.88 -33.32 -4.74
N LEU A 432 5.23 -32.73 -5.74
CA LEU A 432 4.26 -33.39 -6.61
C LEU A 432 4.40 -32.80 -8.02
N ILE A 433 4.70 -33.70 -8.96
CA ILE A 433 4.97 -33.52 -10.39
C ILE A 433 3.65 -33.45 -11.17
N PRO A 434 3.63 -32.85 -12.37
CA PRO A 434 3.11 -33.62 -13.51
C PRO A 434 4.01 -33.62 -14.76
N VAL A 435 3.79 -34.67 -15.54
CA VAL A 435 4.62 -35.30 -16.57
C VAL A 435 4.42 -34.70 -17.98
N ASN A 436 5.53 -34.67 -18.72
CA ASN A 436 5.79 -34.62 -20.18
C ASN A 436 4.65 -35.04 -21.13
N SER A 437 4.53 -34.50 -22.36
CA SER A 437 5.47 -34.63 -23.51
C SER A 437 4.94 -33.80 -24.73
N PRO A 438 5.59 -33.76 -25.92
CA PRO A 438 6.93 -33.26 -26.30
C PRO A 438 6.88 -32.18 -27.43
N PRO A 439 8.02 -31.57 -27.86
CA PRO A 439 8.05 -30.46 -28.82
C PRO A 439 8.41 -30.90 -30.27
N VAL A 440 7.82 -30.24 -31.27
CA VAL A 440 8.16 -30.39 -32.70
C VAL A 440 9.00 -29.20 -33.16
N THR A 441 10.05 -29.54 -33.88
CA THR A 441 11.11 -28.71 -34.47
C THR A 441 10.63 -28.05 -35.76
N GLU A 442 10.90 -26.77 -35.98
CA GLU A 442 10.95 -26.25 -37.36
C GLU A 442 11.92 -25.07 -37.50
N ILE A 443 12.51 -25.02 -38.69
CA ILE A 443 13.85 -24.55 -39.02
C ILE A 443 13.85 -23.08 -39.44
N GLN A 444 14.89 -22.40 -38.99
CA GLN A 444 15.29 -21.04 -39.32
C GLN A 444 16.02 -20.99 -40.67
N MET A 445 15.68 -20.05 -41.57
CA MET A 445 16.64 -19.53 -42.56
C MET A 445 16.42 -18.04 -42.85
N THR A 446 17.56 -17.33 -42.84
CA THR A 446 17.79 -15.91 -43.11
C THR A 446 18.11 -15.66 -44.60
N PRO A 447 18.09 -14.38 -45.07
CA PRO A 447 18.34 -14.03 -46.46
C PRO A 447 19.78 -13.51 -46.72
N THR A 448 20.40 -13.96 -47.80
CA THR A 448 21.52 -13.29 -48.51
C THR A 448 21.33 -13.58 -50.01
N SER A 449 21.34 -12.61 -50.92
CA SER A 449 22.51 -12.26 -51.76
C SER A 449 22.13 -11.20 -52.81
N PRO A 450 23.08 -10.38 -53.32
CA PRO A 450 22.85 -9.39 -54.37
C PRO A 450 23.41 -9.74 -55.78
N LYS A 451 22.73 -9.18 -56.80
CA LYS A 451 23.16 -8.70 -58.14
C LYS A 451 23.96 -9.63 -59.09
N LYS A 452 23.39 -9.88 -60.27
CA LYS A 452 23.99 -9.52 -61.59
C LYS A 452 22.97 -9.62 -62.75
N SER A 453 23.08 -8.65 -63.64
CA SER A 453 22.35 -8.43 -64.90
C SER A 453 22.67 -9.49 -65.95
N LEU A 454 21.66 -9.95 -66.71
CA LEU A 454 21.79 -10.20 -68.16
C LEU A 454 20.42 -10.30 -68.87
N VAL A 455 20.14 -9.30 -69.70
CA VAL A 455 19.51 -9.28 -71.04
C VAL A 455 18.53 -10.40 -71.44
N LEU A 456 17.34 -9.96 -71.88
CA LEU A 456 16.25 -10.67 -72.56
C LEU A 456 16.70 -11.40 -73.85
N PRO A 457 16.05 -12.52 -74.25
CA PRO A 457 15.24 -12.41 -75.47
C PRO A 457 13.92 -13.22 -75.49
N LYS A 458 12.92 -12.62 -76.16
CA LYS A 458 11.83 -13.18 -76.98
C LYS A 458 11.15 -14.51 -76.58
N ILE A 459 9.90 -14.34 -76.15
CA ILE A 459 8.65 -15.02 -76.61
C ILE A 459 8.84 -16.21 -77.57
N ASN A 460 8.37 -17.39 -77.14
CA ASN A 460 7.69 -18.35 -78.00
C ASN A 460 6.51 -18.95 -77.23
N LEU A 461 5.31 -18.83 -77.81
CA LEU A 461 4.09 -19.52 -77.39
C LEU A 461 4.31 -21.04 -77.51
N THR A 462 4.05 -21.78 -76.43
CA THR A 462 3.93 -23.23 -76.50
C THR A 462 2.46 -23.63 -76.71
N PRO A 463 2.16 -24.63 -77.56
CA PRO A 463 0.81 -25.16 -77.80
C PRO A 463 0.10 -25.67 -76.53
N GLU A 464 0.87 -25.91 -75.46
CA GLU A 464 0.41 -26.44 -74.18
C GLU A 464 -0.31 -25.39 -73.30
N ILE A 465 0.03 -24.10 -73.45
CA ILE A 465 -0.63 -23.01 -72.69
C ILE A 465 -2.00 -22.67 -73.29
N GLU A 466 -2.15 -22.80 -74.61
CA GLU A 466 -3.40 -22.58 -75.33
C GLU A 466 -4.42 -23.71 -75.07
N ALA A 467 -3.95 -24.96 -75.00
CA ALA A 467 -4.78 -26.10 -74.61
C ALA A 467 -5.30 -25.98 -73.16
N ARG A 468 -4.48 -25.48 -72.23
CA ARG A 468 -4.92 -25.21 -70.83
C ARG A 468 -5.93 -24.07 -70.74
N ARG A 469 -5.80 -23.04 -71.57
CA ARG A 469 -6.75 -21.92 -71.60
C ARG A 469 -8.10 -22.35 -72.18
N SER A 470 -8.07 -23.13 -73.27
CA SER A 470 -9.28 -23.71 -73.88
C SER A 470 -10.02 -24.68 -72.96
N LEU A 471 -9.32 -25.48 -72.15
CA LEU A 471 -9.96 -26.34 -71.14
C LEU A 471 -10.63 -25.55 -70.01
N ILE A 472 -10.04 -24.43 -69.57
CA ILE A 472 -10.62 -23.57 -68.54
C ILE A 472 -11.83 -22.80 -69.09
N ASP A 473 -11.78 -22.37 -70.35
CA ASP A 473 -12.88 -21.67 -71.00
C ASP A 473 -14.06 -22.61 -71.32
N ASN A 474 -13.80 -23.88 -71.68
CA ASN A 474 -14.85 -24.91 -71.77
C ASN A 474 -15.47 -25.24 -70.42
N ALA A 475 -14.68 -25.33 -69.34
CA ALA A 475 -15.20 -25.56 -67.99
C ALA A 475 -16.03 -24.38 -67.46
N ARG A 476 -15.73 -23.14 -67.87
CA ARG A 476 -16.57 -21.97 -67.58
C ARG A 476 -17.86 -21.94 -68.40
N ALA A 477 -17.80 -22.32 -69.68
CA ALA A 477 -18.98 -22.40 -70.54
C ALA A 477 -19.97 -23.50 -70.07
N GLU A 478 -19.48 -24.61 -69.52
CA GLU A 478 -20.31 -25.64 -68.87
C GLU A 478 -20.97 -25.14 -67.57
N LEU A 479 -20.34 -24.20 -66.86
CA LEU A 479 -20.90 -23.62 -65.64
C LEU A 479 -21.94 -22.51 -65.92
N GLU A 480 -21.78 -21.76 -67.02
CA GLU A 480 -22.68 -20.67 -67.43
C GLU A 480 -23.97 -21.16 -68.12
N SER A 481 -24.04 -22.42 -68.53
CA SER A 481 -25.22 -23.02 -69.17
C SER A 481 -26.22 -23.66 -68.19
N CYS A 482 -25.95 -23.65 -66.89
CA CYS A 482 -26.88 -24.10 -65.85
C CYS A 482 -27.54 -22.91 -65.13
N SER A 483 -28.83 -22.67 -65.40
CA SER A 483 -29.65 -21.77 -64.58
C SER A 483 -29.73 -22.31 -63.15
N LEU A 484 -29.07 -21.63 -62.20
CA LEU A 484 -29.04 -21.95 -60.77
C LEU A 484 -30.15 -21.24 -59.97
N ILE A 485 -31.18 -20.73 -60.63
CA ILE A 485 -32.35 -20.19 -59.94
C ILE A 485 -33.16 -21.36 -59.35
N GLY A 486 -33.20 -21.43 -58.03
CA GLY A 486 -34.04 -22.36 -57.26
C GLY A 486 -33.39 -23.70 -56.86
N LYS A 487 -32.08 -23.90 -57.07
CA LYS A 487 -31.39 -25.13 -56.64
C LYS A 487 -30.45 -24.87 -55.47
N ARG A 488 -30.56 -25.70 -54.42
CA ARG A 488 -29.77 -25.62 -53.18
C ARG A 488 -28.30 -25.90 -53.52
N LEU A 489 -27.45 -24.88 -53.35
CA LEU A 489 -26.00 -24.90 -53.63
C LEU A 489 -25.16 -25.53 -52.51
N VAL A 490 -25.82 -26.04 -51.47
CA VAL A 490 -25.21 -26.52 -50.23
C VAL A 490 -25.65 -27.96 -49.99
N SER A 491 -24.73 -28.82 -49.54
CA SER A 491 -25.05 -30.20 -49.19
C SER A 491 -26.14 -30.25 -48.12
N GLU A 492 -26.94 -31.30 -48.11
CA GLU A 492 -28.06 -31.44 -47.18
C GLU A 492 -27.62 -31.34 -45.70
N SER A 493 -26.43 -31.86 -45.39
CA SER A 493 -25.80 -31.75 -44.08
C SER A 493 -25.44 -30.32 -43.70
N ALA A 494 -24.84 -29.54 -44.62
CA ALA A 494 -24.45 -28.16 -44.33
C ALA A 494 -25.68 -27.22 -44.22
N TRP A 495 -26.79 -27.57 -44.85
CA TRP A 495 -28.04 -26.85 -44.61
C TRP A 495 -28.72 -27.24 -43.30
N GLN A 496 -28.69 -28.51 -42.89
CA GLN A 496 -29.19 -28.91 -41.57
C GLN A 496 -28.44 -28.20 -40.45
N GLN A 497 -27.11 -28.07 -40.58
CA GLN A 497 -26.30 -27.27 -39.66
C GLN A 497 -26.71 -25.80 -39.64
N LEU A 498 -26.94 -25.20 -40.81
CA LEU A 498 -27.42 -23.82 -40.90
C LEU A 498 -28.80 -23.66 -40.24
N GLU A 499 -29.68 -24.63 -40.39
CA GLU A 499 -31.02 -24.62 -39.81
C GLU A 499 -30.98 -24.77 -38.27
N GLU A 500 -30.08 -25.61 -37.75
CA GLU A 500 -29.78 -25.69 -36.31
C GLU A 500 -29.15 -24.41 -35.77
N GLU A 501 -28.20 -23.81 -36.49
CA GLU A 501 -27.59 -22.53 -36.10
C GLU A 501 -28.61 -21.39 -36.09
N LEU A 502 -29.51 -21.34 -37.07
CA LEU A 502 -30.61 -20.37 -37.09
C LEU A 502 -31.59 -20.59 -35.94
N LYS A 503 -31.85 -21.85 -35.56
CA LYS A 503 -32.69 -22.19 -34.40
C LYS A 503 -32.04 -21.73 -33.10
N HIS A 504 -30.75 -22.01 -32.90
CA HIS A 504 -30.00 -21.55 -31.74
C HIS A 504 -29.84 -20.01 -31.70
N ALA A 505 -29.65 -19.36 -32.84
CA ALA A 505 -29.61 -17.91 -32.93
C ALA A 505 -30.97 -17.29 -32.52
N ARG A 506 -32.08 -17.91 -32.92
CA ARG A 506 -33.43 -17.48 -32.54
C ARG A 506 -33.71 -17.67 -31.05
N GLU A 507 -33.23 -18.77 -30.46
CA GLU A 507 -33.33 -19.03 -29.02
C GLU A 507 -32.51 -18.01 -28.20
N ARG A 508 -31.30 -17.65 -28.67
CA ARG A 508 -30.45 -16.64 -28.03
C ARG A 508 -30.99 -15.21 -28.15
N LEU A 509 -31.68 -14.88 -29.26
CA LEU A 509 -32.36 -13.59 -29.42
C LEU A 509 -33.57 -13.41 -28.49
N GLY A 510 -34.12 -14.51 -27.96
CA GLY A 510 -35.23 -14.49 -26.99
C GLY A 510 -34.81 -14.49 -25.52
N GLN A 511 -33.52 -14.66 -25.23
CA GLN A 511 -33.00 -14.64 -23.86
C GLN A 511 -32.74 -13.19 -23.41
N SER A 512 -33.29 -12.81 -22.26
CA SER A 512 -32.99 -11.54 -21.62
C SER A 512 -31.48 -11.46 -21.35
N CYS A 513 -30.86 -10.38 -21.81
CA CYS A 513 -29.42 -10.18 -21.64
C CYS A 513 -29.05 -10.22 -20.14
N GLU A 514 -28.22 -11.20 -19.75
CA GLU A 514 -27.80 -11.39 -18.36
C GLU A 514 -27.12 -10.14 -17.78
N MET A 515 -26.37 -9.41 -18.60
CA MET A 515 -25.79 -8.13 -18.19
C MET A 515 -26.86 -7.08 -17.90
N CYS A 516 -27.89 -6.98 -18.74
CA CYS A 516 -29.00 -6.06 -18.52
C CYS A 516 -29.81 -6.43 -17.26
N CYS A 517 -30.08 -7.71 -17.02
CA CYS A 517 -30.74 -8.17 -15.79
C CYS A 517 -29.91 -7.87 -14.54
N ASN A 518 -28.59 -8.03 -14.60
CA ASN A 518 -27.70 -7.68 -13.50
C ASN A 518 -27.67 -6.17 -13.23
N TYR A 519 -27.63 -5.33 -14.28
CA TYR A 519 -27.71 -3.88 -14.12
C TYR A 519 -29.08 -3.43 -13.61
N GLU A 520 -30.17 -4.06 -14.04
CA GLU A 520 -31.51 -3.81 -13.54
C GLU A 520 -31.62 -4.13 -12.05
N LEU A 521 -31.06 -5.28 -11.62
CA LEU A 521 -31.03 -5.66 -10.21
C LEU A 521 -30.19 -4.69 -9.37
N GLN A 522 -29.03 -4.25 -9.88
CA GLN A 522 -28.20 -3.24 -9.22
C GLN A 522 -28.94 -1.90 -9.12
N LEU A 523 -29.64 -1.48 -10.16
CA LEU A 523 -30.42 -0.25 -10.18
C LEU A 523 -31.57 -0.30 -9.16
N GLN A 524 -32.30 -1.42 -9.10
CA GLN A 524 -33.35 -1.63 -8.10
C GLN A 524 -32.79 -1.58 -6.68
N HIS A 525 -31.62 -2.17 -6.43
CA HIS A 525 -30.96 -2.11 -5.13
C HIS A 525 -30.58 -0.68 -4.74
N VAL A 526 -30.00 0.10 -5.67
CA VAL A 526 -29.65 1.50 -5.44
C VAL A 526 -30.90 2.35 -5.19
N GLN A 527 -31.99 2.12 -5.95
CA GLN A 527 -33.26 2.82 -5.75
C GLN A 527 -33.89 2.51 -4.39
N GLN A 528 -33.81 1.26 -3.92
CA GLN A 528 -34.28 0.89 -2.58
C GLN A 528 -33.46 1.59 -1.48
N MET A 529 -32.13 1.59 -1.61
CA MET A 529 -31.25 2.29 -0.66
C MET A 529 -31.52 3.79 -0.64
N GLU A 530 -31.74 4.41 -1.79
CA GLU A 530 -32.08 5.83 -1.90
C GLU A 530 -33.42 6.15 -1.22
N SER A 531 -34.43 5.30 -1.41
CA SER A 531 -35.72 5.42 -0.73
C SER A 531 -35.58 5.31 0.80
N GLU A 532 -34.79 4.37 1.29
CA GLU A 532 -34.52 4.21 2.72
C GLU A 532 -33.82 5.44 3.31
N GLN A 533 -32.83 6.00 2.61
CA GLN A 533 -32.14 7.21 3.07
C GLN A 533 -33.05 8.42 3.06
N ARG A 534 -33.91 8.58 2.05
CA ARG A 534 -34.95 9.63 2.03
C ARG A 534 -35.88 9.51 3.23
N ASN A 535 -36.33 8.30 3.58
CA ASN A 535 -37.21 8.10 4.74
C ASN A 535 -36.50 8.44 6.06
N LYS A 536 -35.21 8.10 6.19
CA LYS A 536 -34.40 8.48 7.36
C LYS A 536 -34.22 10.00 7.46
N ALA A 537 -33.93 10.66 6.34
CA ALA A 537 -33.81 12.12 6.28
C ALA A 537 -35.12 12.80 6.71
N ALA A 538 -36.26 12.38 6.16
CA ALA A 538 -37.58 12.90 6.54
C ALA A 538 -37.87 12.71 8.04
N THR A 539 -37.48 11.57 8.62
CA THR A 539 -37.65 11.30 10.06
C THR A 539 -36.79 12.23 10.91
N ILE A 540 -35.54 12.50 10.50
CA ILE A 540 -34.64 13.41 11.21
C ILE A 540 -35.15 14.86 11.10
N GLU A 541 -35.61 15.27 9.93
CA GLU A 541 -36.22 16.59 9.71
C GLU A 541 -37.44 16.80 10.61
N GLN A 542 -38.29 15.78 10.74
CA GLN A 542 -39.44 15.84 11.64
C GLN A 542 -39.00 16.00 13.10
N LYS A 543 -38.02 15.21 13.57
CA LYS A 543 -37.47 15.34 14.93
C LYS A 543 -36.86 16.72 15.18
N LEU A 544 -36.14 17.27 14.19
CA LEU A 544 -35.60 18.64 14.28
C LEU A 544 -36.71 19.69 14.36
N ALA A 545 -37.80 19.52 13.63
CA ALA A 545 -38.95 20.41 13.72
C ALA A 545 -39.60 20.35 15.12
N ASP A 546 -39.71 19.16 15.71
CA ASP A 546 -40.24 18.99 17.06
C ASP A 546 -39.32 19.62 18.11
N TYR A 547 -38.00 19.39 18.03
CA TYR A 547 -37.04 20.05 18.92
C TYR A 547 -37.06 21.58 18.80
N LYS A 548 -37.24 22.12 17.59
CA LYS A 548 -37.39 23.57 17.39
C LYS A 548 -38.66 24.10 18.07
N LYS A 549 -39.78 23.37 17.99
CA LYS A 549 -41.02 23.74 18.69
C LYS A 549 -40.85 23.68 20.21
N ASP A 550 -40.17 22.67 20.72
CA ASP A 550 -39.95 22.52 22.16
C ASP A 550 -39.01 23.61 22.69
N LEU A 551 -37.95 23.93 21.95
CA LEU A 551 -37.07 25.05 22.27
C LEU A 551 -37.82 26.38 22.27
N HIS A 552 -38.73 26.58 21.30
CA HIS A 552 -39.53 27.80 21.25
C HIS A 552 -40.48 27.90 22.45
N ARG A 553 -41.12 26.79 22.83
CA ARG A 553 -41.96 26.71 24.05
C ARG A 553 -41.17 27.01 25.33
N GLU A 554 -39.96 26.48 25.44
CA GLU A 554 -39.06 26.76 26.58
C GLU A 554 -38.63 28.24 26.61
N GLN A 555 -38.34 28.84 25.46
CA GLN A 555 -38.04 30.28 25.36
C GLN A 555 -39.24 31.14 25.77
N GLU A 556 -40.45 30.80 25.35
CA GLU A 556 -41.68 31.49 25.77
C GLU A 556 -41.94 31.34 27.27
N TYR A 557 -41.65 30.17 27.85
CA TYR A 557 -41.78 29.93 29.28
C TYR A 557 -40.80 30.78 30.09
N ARG A 558 -39.55 30.93 29.63
CA ARG A 558 -38.53 31.76 30.30
C ARG A 558 -38.74 33.27 30.17
N GLN A 559 -39.57 33.71 29.23
CA GLN A 559 -39.91 35.13 29.02
C GLN A 559 -41.12 35.60 29.83
N LYS A 560 -41.88 34.68 30.44
CA LYS A 560 -42.94 34.96 31.41
C LYS A 560 -42.38 34.87 32.82
#